data_AF-A0A4R3JMR2-F1
#
_entry.id   AF-A0A4R3JMR2-F1
#
_cell.length_a   1.000
_cell.length_b   1.000
_cell.length_c   1.000
_cell.angle_alpha   90.00
_cell.angle_beta   90.00
_cell.angle_gamma   90.00
#
_symmetry.space_group_name_H-M   'P 1'
#
loop_
_entity.id
_entity.type
_entity.pdbx_description
1 polymer ?
#
loop_
_entity_poly.entity_id
_entity_poly.type
_entity_poly.pdbx_seq_one_letter_code
_entity_poly.pdbx_strand_id
1 'polypeptide(L)'
;MGQQICYLYEYKESVPVRNVGFIRAEQKRDGAVFSISAKGIVEHANEKLEIFGFCMKHGSCEIVSLGELPIVHGSVSQMVETEERLDGLDGILIKCEEKVLYAAVWQPVKVNFTGCVRRESQKEEIAEKSSEEKDAEAEESFAEESVLEQEIDPEQCACAGGQTDDEECGGKERLQCRKIRRNDLGELARGEWKLANNSFLLHGYYNYHHLLLIEEGDDCILGVPGIYHRRERQAAECFGFLEFREAEGLPVTLSEQERNDYERFGYWCRKVEKGQ
;
A
#
# COMPACT_ATOMS: atom_id res chain seq x y z
N MET A 1 -3.26 -3.42 23.86
CA MET A 1 -1.89 -3.61 23.33
C MET A 1 -2.02 -3.49 21.83
N GLY A 2 -1.38 -2.49 21.22
CA GLY A 2 -1.52 -2.24 19.78
C GLY A 2 -0.81 -3.31 18.96
N GLN A 3 -1.47 -3.79 17.91
CA GLN A 3 -0.87 -4.63 16.89
C GLN A 3 -1.23 -4.06 15.52
N GLN A 4 -0.26 -4.05 14.61
CA GLN A 4 -0.49 -3.64 13.22
C GLN A 4 0.32 -4.49 12.25
N ILE A 5 -0.15 -4.55 11.01
CA ILE A 5 0.55 -5.20 9.91
C ILE A 5 0.88 -4.13 8.89
N CYS A 6 2.16 -4.01 8.56
CA CYS A 6 2.66 -3.07 7.57
C CYS A 6 3.31 -3.85 6.43
N TYR A 7 3.08 -3.39 5.21
CA TYR A 7 3.66 -4.01 4.03
C TYR A 7 5.10 -3.54 3.82
N LEU A 8 5.96 -4.50 3.49
CA LEU A 8 7.37 -4.24 3.19
C LEU A 8 7.52 -4.11 1.68
N TYR A 9 8.04 -2.97 1.24
CA TYR A 9 8.29 -2.67 -0.17
C TYR A 9 9.78 -2.54 -0.44
N GLU A 10 10.20 -2.93 -1.63
CA GLU A 10 11.50 -2.55 -2.21
C GLU A 10 11.46 -1.10 -2.66
N TYR A 11 12.50 -0.34 -2.35
CA TYR A 11 12.64 1.06 -2.73
C TYR A 11 13.79 1.24 -3.72
N LYS A 12 13.51 1.92 -4.83
CA LYS A 12 14.53 2.43 -5.76
C LYS A 12 14.40 3.94 -5.80
N GLU A 13 15.48 4.65 -5.49
CA GLU A 13 15.50 6.13 -5.46
C GLU A 13 14.41 6.75 -4.56
N SER A 14 14.13 6.12 -3.41
CA SER A 14 13.07 6.51 -2.47
C SER A 14 11.62 6.37 -2.99
N VAL A 15 11.42 5.64 -4.09
CA VAL A 15 10.09 5.26 -4.61
C VAL A 15 9.85 3.78 -4.33
N PRO A 16 8.71 3.38 -3.75
CA PRO A 16 8.36 1.97 -3.58
C PRO A 16 8.09 1.34 -4.95
N VAL A 17 8.74 0.21 -5.23
CA VAL A 17 8.72 -0.48 -6.53
C VAL A 17 7.87 -1.74 -6.49
N ARG A 18 8.05 -2.59 -5.49
CA ARG A 18 7.29 -3.84 -5.36
C ARG A 18 7.14 -4.28 -3.92
N ASN A 19 6.02 -4.95 -3.62
CA ASN A 19 5.83 -5.61 -2.34
C ASN A 19 6.72 -6.85 -2.26
N VAL A 20 7.45 -7.01 -1.16
CA VAL A 20 8.30 -8.17 -0.89
C VAL A 20 7.85 -8.97 0.33
N GLY A 21 6.87 -8.47 1.07
CA GLY A 21 6.40 -9.11 2.29
C GLY A 21 5.63 -8.19 3.22
N PHE A 22 5.64 -8.54 4.49
CA PHE A 22 5.01 -7.77 5.55
C PHE A 22 5.78 -7.87 6.87
N ILE A 23 5.57 -6.88 7.72
CA ILE A 23 6.03 -6.82 9.10
C ILE A 23 4.78 -6.75 9.97
N ARG A 24 4.68 -7.66 10.93
CA ARG A 24 3.69 -7.58 12.00
C ARG A 24 4.38 -6.95 13.21
N ALA A 25 3.91 -5.79 13.62
CA ALA A 25 4.41 -5.06 14.77
C ALA A 25 3.45 -5.23 15.95
N GLU A 26 3.98 -5.57 17.12
CA GLU A 26 3.23 -5.75 18.36
C GLU A 26 3.86 -4.94 19.49
N GLN A 27 3.09 -4.03 20.08
CA GLN A 27 3.53 -3.25 21.24
C GLN A 27 3.52 -4.11 22.51
N LYS A 28 4.67 -4.22 23.19
CA LYS A 28 4.82 -4.82 24.53
C LYS A 28 4.87 -3.72 25.60
N ARG A 29 4.98 -4.11 26.89
CA ARG A 29 5.07 -3.14 28.00
C ARG A 29 6.32 -2.27 27.92
N ASP A 30 7.46 -2.89 27.62
CA ASP A 30 8.79 -2.24 27.64
C ASP A 30 9.46 -2.25 26.25
N GLY A 31 8.68 -2.11 25.18
CA GLY A 31 9.20 -2.10 23.80
C GLY A 31 8.25 -2.67 22.77
N ALA A 32 8.77 -3.20 21.66
CA ALA A 32 7.99 -3.76 20.57
C ALA A 32 8.61 -5.05 20.01
N VAL A 33 7.77 -5.86 19.39
CA VAL A 33 8.19 -7.07 18.68
C VAL A 33 7.78 -6.96 17.21
N PHE A 34 8.74 -7.18 16.32
CA PHE A 34 8.54 -7.18 14.87
C PHE A 34 8.70 -8.59 14.34
N SER A 35 7.64 -9.14 13.75
CA SER A 35 7.72 -10.39 12.99
C SER A 35 7.80 -10.06 11.50
N ILE A 36 8.96 -10.28 10.91
CA ILE A 36 9.25 -10.00 9.51
C ILE A 36 9.03 -11.26 8.69
N SER A 37 8.27 -11.16 7.59
CA SER A 37 8.16 -12.22 6.59
C SER A 37 8.28 -11.60 5.21
N ALA A 38 9.38 -11.91 4.51
CA ALA A 38 9.64 -11.40 3.17
C ALA A 38 10.32 -12.43 2.27
N LYS A 39 10.08 -12.30 0.96
CA LYS A 39 10.58 -13.20 -0.10
C LYS A 39 11.02 -12.39 -1.30
N GLY A 40 11.86 -12.98 -2.15
CA GLY A 40 12.34 -12.34 -3.37
C GLY A 40 13.52 -11.38 -3.15
N ILE A 41 14.24 -11.52 -2.04
CA ILE A 41 15.47 -10.77 -1.69
C ILE A 41 16.68 -11.53 -2.27
N VAL A 42 16.61 -11.89 -3.55
CA VAL A 42 17.60 -12.80 -4.19
C VAL A 42 18.91 -12.07 -4.48
N GLU A 43 18.83 -10.80 -4.87
CA GLU A 43 20.01 -9.97 -5.19
C GLU A 43 20.94 -9.78 -3.98
N HIS A 44 20.40 -9.87 -2.76
CA HIS A 44 21.12 -9.62 -1.51
C HIS A 44 21.23 -10.89 -0.64
N ALA A 45 21.04 -12.09 -1.22
CA ALA A 45 20.97 -13.34 -0.46
C ALA A 45 22.27 -13.71 0.28
N ASN A 46 23.42 -13.13 -0.12
CA ASN A 46 24.72 -13.32 0.53
C ASN A 46 25.22 -12.07 1.27
N GLU A 47 24.40 -11.02 1.34
CA GLU A 47 24.79 -9.75 1.97
C GLU A 47 24.26 -9.67 3.40
N LYS A 48 24.94 -8.86 4.22
CA LYS A 48 24.50 -8.58 5.59
C LYS A 48 23.46 -7.48 5.55
N LEU A 49 22.20 -7.86 5.65
CA LEU A 49 21.11 -6.91 5.80
C LEU A 49 20.92 -6.55 7.27
N GLU A 50 20.79 -5.26 7.53
CA GLU A 50 20.52 -4.72 8.86
C GLU A 50 19.10 -4.13 8.89
N ILE A 51 18.39 -4.37 10.00
CA ILE A 51 17.06 -3.84 10.25
C ILE A 51 17.14 -2.66 11.22
N PHE A 52 16.44 -1.58 10.87
CA PHE A 52 16.38 -0.35 11.64
C PHE A 52 14.93 0.08 11.87
N GLY A 53 14.63 0.60 13.06
CA GLY A 53 13.46 1.43 13.27
C GLY A 53 13.79 2.85 12.81
N PHE A 54 12.83 3.57 12.25
CA PHE A 54 13.02 4.98 11.93
C PHE A 54 11.90 5.86 12.45
N CYS A 55 12.22 7.12 12.70
CA CYS A 55 11.24 8.18 12.90
C CYS A 55 11.65 9.45 12.15
N MET A 56 10.66 10.19 11.71
CA MET A 56 10.78 11.44 10.98
C MET A 56 10.59 12.58 11.97
N LYS A 57 11.65 13.35 12.23
CA LYS A 57 11.61 14.55 13.07
C LYS A 57 12.11 15.75 12.30
N HIS A 58 11.31 16.82 12.24
CA HIS A 58 11.68 18.08 11.58
C HIS A 58 12.24 17.92 10.15
N GLY A 59 11.73 16.93 9.39
CA GLY A 59 12.19 16.62 8.03
C GLY A 59 13.48 15.79 7.95
N SER A 60 14.05 15.37 9.08
CA SER A 60 15.18 14.45 9.18
C SER A 60 14.71 13.03 9.52
N CYS A 61 15.35 12.02 8.92
CA CYS A 61 15.11 10.61 9.19
C CYS A 61 16.12 10.11 10.25
N GLU A 62 15.66 9.90 11.47
CA GLU A 62 16.44 9.28 12.54
C GLU A 62 16.24 7.77 12.51
N ILE A 63 17.33 7.01 12.61
CA ILE A 63 17.29 5.54 12.62
C ILE A 63 17.91 4.96 13.89
N VAL A 64 17.38 3.83 14.35
CA VAL A 64 17.89 3.04 15.47
C VAL A 64 18.07 1.59 15.03
N SER A 65 19.21 1.00 15.35
CA SER A 65 19.52 -0.38 14.97
C SER A 65 18.67 -1.35 15.77
N LEU A 66 18.00 -2.28 15.08
CA LEU A 66 17.21 -3.34 15.69
C LEU A 66 17.89 -4.71 15.57
N GLY A 67 18.89 -4.84 14.70
CA GLY A 67 19.71 -6.04 14.55
C GLY A 67 20.02 -6.40 13.11
N GLU A 68 20.48 -7.63 12.91
CA GLU A 68 20.82 -8.21 11.60
C GLU A 68 19.72 -9.16 11.12
N LEU A 69 19.47 -9.18 9.81
CA LEU A 69 18.52 -10.07 9.13
C LEU A 69 19.29 -11.09 8.27
N PRO A 70 19.36 -12.36 8.68
CA PRO A 70 19.94 -13.41 7.84
C PRO A 70 18.96 -13.77 6.72
N ILE A 71 19.39 -13.61 5.47
CA ILE A 71 18.62 -14.00 4.29
C ILE A 71 18.94 -15.46 3.94
N VAL A 72 17.90 -16.29 3.87
CA VAL A 72 18.02 -17.71 3.52
C VAL A 72 17.26 -17.96 2.23
N HIS A 73 17.98 -18.33 1.16
CA HIS A 73 17.40 -18.56 -0.18
C HIS A 73 16.53 -17.40 -0.69
N GLY A 74 16.98 -16.15 -0.47
CA GLY A 74 16.25 -14.94 -0.88
C GLY A 74 14.97 -14.69 -0.09
N SER A 75 14.81 -15.29 1.08
CA SER A 75 13.68 -15.10 1.99
C SER A 75 14.16 -14.81 3.40
N VAL A 76 13.34 -14.10 4.17
CA VAL A 76 13.55 -13.86 5.60
C VAL A 76 12.24 -14.11 6.35
N SER A 77 12.35 -14.81 7.47
CA SER A 77 11.25 -15.05 8.40
C SER A 77 11.84 -15.03 9.80
N GLN A 78 11.80 -13.87 10.46
CA GLN A 78 12.46 -13.65 11.74
C GLN A 78 11.61 -12.78 12.65
N MET A 79 11.75 -13.00 13.95
CA MET A 79 11.21 -12.13 14.99
C MET A 79 12.35 -11.31 15.60
N VAL A 80 12.13 -10.00 15.74
CA VAL A 80 13.07 -9.04 16.31
C VAL A 80 12.38 -8.34 17.46
N GLU A 81 12.94 -8.43 18.65
CA GLU A 81 12.47 -7.72 19.85
C GLU A 81 13.34 -6.48 20.07
N THR A 82 12.71 -5.38 20.48
CA THR A 82 13.41 -4.12 20.76
C THR A 82 12.81 -3.41 21.96
N GLU A 83 13.62 -2.59 22.62
CA GLU A 83 13.20 -1.65 23.67
C GLU A 83 12.47 -0.42 23.09
N GLU A 84 12.57 -0.20 21.78
CA GLU A 84 11.88 0.89 21.10
C GLU A 84 10.36 0.68 21.10
N ARG A 85 9.62 1.74 21.43
CA ARG A 85 8.15 1.71 21.43
C ARG A 85 7.63 1.90 20.02
N LEU A 86 6.57 1.17 19.68
CA LEU A 86 5.93 1.22 18.37
C LEU A 86 5.41 2.63 18.05
N ASP A 87 4.82 3.29 19.04
CA ASP A 87 4.27 4.65 18.90
C ASP A 87 5.36 5.72 18.69
N GLY A 88 6.65 5.38 18.92
CA GLY A 88 7.80 6.27 18.69
C GLY A 88 8.48 6.08 17.34
N LEU A 89 7.95 5.18 16.50
CA LEU A 89 8.50 4.84 15.19
C LEU A 89 7.48 5.13 14.09
N ASP A 90 7.97 5.68 12.98
CA ASP A 90 7.18 5.90 11.76
C ASP A 90 7.31 4.73 10.78
N GLY A 91 8.27 3.83 11.03
CA GLY A 91 8.39 2.59 10.28
C GLY A 91 9.66 1.81 10.54
N ILE A 92 9.90 0.83 9.65
CA ILE A 92 11.07 -0.03 9.61
C ILE A 92 11.80 0.14 8.28
N LEU A 93 13.12 0.15 8.33
CA LEU A 93 14.03 0.12 7.19
C LEU A 93 14.88 -1.14 7.22
N ILE A 94 15.16 -1.67 6.04
CA ILE A 94 16.18 -2.70 5.84
C ILE A 94 17.22 -2.14 4.90
N LYS A 95 18.47 -2.12 5.37
CA LYS A 95 19.60 -1.56 4.65
C LYS A 95 20.63 -2.64 4.34
N CYS A 96 21.34 -2.43 3.23
CA CYS A 96 22.65 -3.04 3.02
C CYS A 96 23.68 -1.91 3.01
N GLU A 97 24.63 -1.96 3.93
CA GLU A 97 25.60 -0.87 4.15
C GLU A 97 24.88 0.48 4.35
N GLU A 98 25.12 1.47 3.49
CA GLU A 98 24.48 2.78 3.57
C GLU A 98 23.16 2.89 2.77
N LYS A 99 22.86 1.89 1.93
CA LYS A 99 21.73 1.95 1.00
C LYS A 99 20.47 1.37 1.62
N VAL A 100 19.39 2.16 1.61
CA VAL A 100 18.04 1.67 1.93
C VAL A 100 17.52 0.85 0.76
N LEU A 101 17.20 -0.42 1.03
CA LEU A 101 16.68 -1.35 0.03
C LEU A 101 15.20 -1.60 0.21
N TYR A 102 14.76 -1.74 1.46
CA TYR A 102 13.37 -2.03 1.78
C TYR A 102 12.87 -1.14 2.91
N ALA A 103 11.59 -0.76 2.86
CA ALA A 103 10.95 -0.04 3.93
C ALA A 103 9.49 -0.47 4.12
N ALA A 104 9.06 -0.45 5.37
CA ALA A 104 7.66 -0.52 5.75
C ALA A 104 7.35 0.76 6.52
N VAL A 105 6.40 1.55 6.05
CA VAL A 105 6.07 2.87 6.60
C VAL A 105 4.66 2.82 7.19
N TRP A 106 4.48 3.31 8.41
CA TRP A 106 3.21 3.17 9.14
C TRP A 106 2.15 4.10 8.57
N GLN A 107 2.57 5.29 8.14
CA GLN A 107 1.73 6.30 7.50
C GLN A 107 2.27 6.65 6.11
N PRO A 108 1.42 6.84 5.10
CA PRO A 108 1.83 7.08 3.71
C PRO A 108 2.30 8.53 3.50
N VAL A 109 3.32 8.96 4.24
CA VAL A 109 4.01 10.24 4.04
C VAL A 109 5.08 10.04 2.97
N LYS A 110 5.37 11.07 2.16
CA LYS A 110 6.56 11.05 1.31
C LYS A 110 7.79 11.03 2.21
N VAL A 111 8.38 9.84 2.38
CA VAL A 111 9.59 9.68 3.18
C VAL A 111 10.81 9.80 2.27
N ASN A 112 11.70 10.73 2.61
CA ASN A 112 13.01 10.82 1.96
C ASN A 112 14.03 10.10 2.85
N PHE A 113 14.56 8.98 2.36
CA PHE A 113 15.54 8.18 3.09
C PHE A 113 16.99 8.60 2.84
N THR A 114 17.23 9.68 2.09
CA THR A 114 18.57 10.24 1.92
C THR A 114 19.07 10.85 3.23
N GLY A 115 20.33 10.57 3.58
CA GLY A 115 20.97 11.18 4.76
C GLY A 115 20.42 10.74 6.12
N CYS A 116 19.91 9.50 6.25
CA CYS A 116 19.46 8.96 7.55
C CYS A 116 20.54 9.09 8.63
N VAL A 117 20.20 9.63 9.80
CA VAL A 117 21.13 9.83 10.92
C VAL A 117 20.91 8.75 11.98
N ARG A 118 21.98 8.06 12.41
CA ARG A 118 21.89 7.11 13.53
C ARG A 118 21.62 7.87 14.83
N ARG A 119 20.59 7.48 15.56
CA ARG A 119 20.21 8.09 16.85
C ARG A 119 21.33 8.00 17.90
N GLU A 120 22.16 6.95 17.82
CA GLU A 120 23.34 6.76 18.69
C GLU A 120 24.37 7.90 18.57
N SER A 121 24.41 8.60 17.43
CA SER A 121 25.37 9.67 17.15
C SER A 121 24.98 11.03 17.75
N GLN A 122 23.75 11.19 18.26
CA GLN A 122 23.27 12.47 18.80
C GLN A 122 23.61 12.70 20.29
N LYS A 123 24.19 11.72 20.98
CA LYS A 123 24.60 11.92 22.39
C LYS A 123 25.91 12.73 22.52
N GLU A 124 26.67 12.88 21.43
CA GLU A 124 27.95 13.61 21.42
C GLU A 124 27.88 14.98 20.73
N GLU A 125 26.96 15.23 19.79
CA GLU A 125 26.93 16.54 19.07
C GLU A 125 25.92 17.57 19.62
N ILE A 126 24.98 17.19 20.49
CA ILE A 126 23.97 18.12 21.06
C ILE A 126 24.46 18.80 22.36
N ALA A 127 25.58 18.36 22.93
CA ALA A 127 26.17 18.96 24.12
C ALA A 127 26.80 20.35 23.87
N GLU A 128 27.13 20.71 22.63
CA GLU A 128 27.85 21.96 22.32
C GLU A 128 27.01 23.07 21.68
N LYS A 129 25.71 22.88 21.42
CA LYS A 129 24.86 23.90 20.77
C LYS A 129 23.63 24.34 21.55
N SER A 130 23.48 23.92 22.80
CA SER A 130 22.29 24.21 23.63
C SER A 130 22.42 25.42 24.58
N SER A 131 23.41 26.31 24.40
CA SER A 131 23.57 27.47 25.29
C SER A 131 22.92 28.78 24.85
N GLU A 132 22.45 28.95 23.62
CA GLU A 132 21.92 30.23 23.12
C GLU A 132 20.88 29.88 22.03
N GLU A 133 19.58 30.20 22.07
CA GLU A 133 18.76 31.20 22.76
C GLU A 133 17.33 30.65 22.93
N LYS A 134 16.62 31.18 23.93
CA LYS A 134 15.20 30.95 24.18
C LYS A 134 14.32 31.97 23.43
N ASP A 135 13.05 31.59 23.34
CA ASP A 135 11.83 32.42 23.52
C ASP A 135 10.90 32.68 22.33
N ALA A 136 9.61 32.74 22.71
CA ALA A 136 8.41 33.26 22.04
C ALA A 136 7.69 32.30 21.07
N GLU A 137 6.59 31.64 21.50
CA GLU A 137 5.18 32.10 21.62
C GLU A 137 4.35 31.61 20.40
N ALA A 138 3.34 30.75 20.63
CA ALA A 138 1.89 31.07 20.63
C ALA A 138 1.32 30.98 19.18
N GLU A 139 0.18 30.41 18.80
CA GLU A 139 -1.07 30.00 19.46
C GLU A 139 -1.80 28.93 18.61
N GLU A 140 -2.75 28.26 19.27
CA GLU A 140 -4.08 27.79 18.84
C GLU A 140 -4.37 27.42 17.37
N SER A 141 -4.99 26.25 17.15
CA SER A 141 -6.46 26.12 17.12
C SER A 141 -6.95 24.77 16.56
N PHE A 142 -8.03 24.27 17.17
CA PHE A 142 -9.19 23.53 16.61
C PHE A 142 -8.91 22.36 15.63
N ALA A 143 -9.00 21.08 16.01
CA ALA A 143 -10.19 20.30 16.41
C ALA A 143 -11.36 20.34 15.41
N GLU A 144 -11.46 19.30 14.56
CA GLU A 144 -12.67 18.61 14.04
C GLU A 144 -12.22 17.75 12.84
N GLU A 145 -12.68 16.55 12.55
CA GLU A 145 -13.50 15.57 13.25
C GLU A 145 -13.26 14.26 12.48
N SER A 146 -13.00 13.17 13.21
CA SER A 146 -12.88 11.81 12.72
C SER A 146 -14.21 11.08 12.85
N VAL A 147 -14.69 10.43 11.81
CA VAL A 147 -15.72 9.37 11.91
C VAL A 147 -15.41 8.30 10.85
N LEU A 148 -14.68 7.26 11.24
CA LEU A 148 -15.15 5.88 11.48
C LEU A 148 -15.50 5.12 10.19
N GLU A 149 -14.73 4.09 9.88
CA GLU A 149 -15.31 2.82 9.44
C GLU A 149 -14.83 1.69 10.35
N GLN A 150 -15.84 1.06 10.92
CA GLN A 150 -15.79 -0.05 11.85
C GLN A 150 -15.52 -1.35 11.11
N GLU A 151 -15.00 -2.28 11.90
CA GLU A 151 -14.72 -3.67 11.60
C GLU A 151 -15.93 -4.42 11.02
N ILE A 152 -15.65 -5.36 10.12
CA ILE A 152 -16.53 -6.50 9.88
C ILE A 152 -15.67 -7.77 10.00
N ASP A 153 -15.86 -8.46 11.12
CA ASP A 153 -15.40 -9.83 11.36
C ASP A 153 -16.14 -10.83 10.45
N PRO A 154 -15.52 -11.95 10.06
CA PRO A 154 -16.10 -12.91 9.14
C PRO A 154 -16.82 -14.04 9.89
N GLU A 155 -18.12 -14.23 9.63
CA GLU A 155 -18.76 -15.52 9.89
C GLU A 155 -19.50 -16.07 8.67
N GLN A 156 -18.97 -17.21 8.23
CA GLN A 156 -19.62 -18.41 7.70
C GLN A 156 -20.99 -18.29 7.01
N CYS A 157 -21.05 -18.70 5.74
CA CYS A 157 -22.14 -19.55 5.29
C CYS A 157 -21.69 -20.45 4.14
N ALA A 158 -21.91 -21.75 4.27
CA ALA A 158 -21.76 -22.76 3.23
C ALA A 158 -23.11 -22.95 2.53
N CYS A 159 -23.15 -23.02 1.19
CA CYS A 159 -23.68 -24.18 0.44
C CYS A 159 -23.63 -24.00 -1.10
N ALA A 160 -23.18 -25.08 -1.74
CA ALA A 160 -23.61 -25.73 -3.00
C ALA A 160 -24.12 -24.93 -4.22
N GLY A 161 -23.42 -25.17 -5.35
CA GLY A 161 -24.05 -25.74 -6.56
C GLY A 161 -24.13 -24.85 -7.80
N GLY A 162 -23.62 -25.35 -8.92
CA GLY A 162 -23.98 -24.91 -10.28
C GLY A 162 -22.81 -24.78 -11.26
N GLN A 163 -22.63 -25.81 -12.09
CA GLN A 163 -21.77 -25.81 -13.30
C GLN A 163 -22.46 -25.10 -14.49
N THR A 164 -21.74 -25.12 -15.62
CA THR A 164 -22.09 -24.91 -17.04
C THR A 164 -21.94 -23.49 -17.54
N ASP A 165 -21.48 -23.21 -18.75
CA ASP A 165 -20.70 -23.90 -19.79
C ASP A 165 -20.27 -22.76 -20.75
N ASP A 166 -19.34 -23.08 -21.64
CA ASP A 166 -18.88 -22.36 -22.84
C ASP A 166 -19.76 -21.22 -23.42
N GLU A 167 -19.12 -20.17 -23.95
CA GLU A 167 -19.17 -19.86 -25.40
C GLU A 167 -18.34 -18.60 -25.76
N GLU A 168 -17.53 -18.74 -26.80
CA GLU A 168 -17.09 -17.66 -27.68
C GLU A 168 -18.30 -16.86 -28.19
N CYS A 169 -18.21 -15.53 -28.29
CA CYS A 169 -18.67 -14.85 -29.51
C CYS A 169 -18.19 -13.40 -29.57
N GLY A 170 -17.54 -13.06 -30.69
CA GLY A 170 -17.24 -11.69 -31.04
C GLY A 170 -18.49 -10.89 -31.35
N GLY A 171 -18.62 -9.74 -30.69
CA GLY A 171 -19.47 -8.64 -31.09
C GLY A 171 -18.71 -7.36 -30.83
N LYS A 172 -18.15 -6.73 -31.87
CA LYS A 172 -17.70 -5.34 -31.79
C LYS A 172 -18.92 -4.43 -31.73
N GLU A 173 -19.67 -4.53 -30.65
CA GLU A 173 -20.41 -3.39 -30.13
C GLU A 173 -19.39 -2.28 -29.88
N ARG A 174 -19.80 -1.02 -30.03
CA ARG A 174 -18.89 0.13 -29.92
C ARG A 174 -18.46 0.32 -28.46
N LEU A 175 -17.63 -0.60 -27.97
CA LEU A 175 -16.94 -0.57 -26.70
C LEU A 175 -16.12 0.71 -26.63
N GLN A 176 -16.60 1.67 -25.86
CA GLN A 176 -15.87 2.90 -25.59
C GLN A 176 -15.28 2.80 -24.19
N CYS A 177 -13.97 2.84 -24.11
CA CYS A 177 -13.25 2.82 -22.85
C CYS A 177 -12.65 4.20 -22.62
N ARG A 178 -13.08 4.88 -21.57
CA ARG A 178 -12.58 6.20 -21.17
C ARG A 178 -11.86 6.08 -19.84
N LYS A 179 -10.63 6.60 -19.78
CA LYS A 179 -9.92 6.78 -18.52
C LYS A 179 -10.55 7.92 -17.75
N ILE A 180 -10.87 7.65 -16.50
CA ILE A 180 -11.45 8.63 -15.57
C ILE A 180 -10.60 8.71 -14.31
N ARG A 181 -10.63 9.87 -13.64
CA ARG A 181 -9.98 10.09 -12.35
C ARG A 181 -11.02 10.02 -11.24
N ARG A 182 -10.54 10.04 -9.99
CA ARG A 182 -11.42 10.06 -8.82
C ARG A 182 -12.45 11.20 -8.86
N ASN A 183 -12.05 12.38 -9.34
CA ASN A 183 -12.94 13.54 -9.43
C ASN A 183 -14.06 13.36 -10.47
N ASP A 184 -13.85 12.49 -11.45
CA ASP A 184 -14.79 12.24 -12.54
C ASP A 184 -15.86 11.20 -12.14
N LEU A 185 -15.74 10.56 -10.96
CA LEU A 185 -16.82 9.71 -10.41
C LEU A 185 -18.10 10.50 -10.12
N GLY A 186 -18.00 11.83 -10.00
CA GLY A 186 -19.19 12.70 -9.89
C GLY A 186 -20.10 12.66 -11.11
N GLU A 187 -19.62 12.17 -12.26
CA GLU A 187 -20.42 11.94 -13.47
C GLU A 187 -21.36 10.72 -13.36
N LEU A 188 -21.15 9.85 -12.37
CA LEU A 188 -22.03 8.70 -12.10
C LEU A 188 -23.28 9.13 -11.34
N ALA A 189 -24.30 8.27 -11.35
CA ALA A 189 -25.51 8.49 -10.57
C ALA A 189 -25.17 8.68 -9.08
N ARG A 190 -25.96 9.50 -8.38
CA ARG A 190 -25.72 9.82 -6.96
C ARG A 190 -25.66 8.59 -6.05
N GLY A 191 -26.30 7.49 -6.43
CA GLY A 191 -26.22 6.21 -5.72
C GLY A 191 -24.81 5.60 -5.73
N GLU A 192 -24.08 5.79 -6.82
CA GLU A 192 -22.75 5.22 -7.08
C GLU A 192 -21.61 6.07 -6.51
N TRP A 193 -21.89 7.28 -6.01
CA TRP A 193 -20.86 8.14 -5.38
C TRP A 193 -20.23 7.50 -4.14
N LYS A 194 -20.92 6.54 -3.52
CA LYS A 194 -20.38 5.73 -2.43
C LYS A 194 -19.13 4.94 -2.85
N LEU A 195 -18.98 4.65 -4.15
CA LEU A 195 -17.80 4.00 -4.70
C LEU A 195 -16.53 4.86 -4.60
N ALA A 196 -16.65 6.18 -4.45
CA ALA A 196 -15.50 7.07 -4.26
C ALA A 196 -14.75 6.84 -2.93
N ASN A 197 -15.38 6.14 -1.98
CA ASN A 197 -14.79 5.72 -0.71
C ASN A 197 -14.59 4.19 -0.63
N ASN A 198 -14.81 3.47 -1.73
CA ASN A 198 -14.62 2.02 -1.75
C ASN A 198 -13.12 1.68 -1.66
N SER A 199 -12.73 0.95 -0.61
CA SER A 199 -11.33 0.60 -0.34
C SER A 199 -10.65 -0.18 -1.47
N PHE A 200 -11.38 -1.02 -2.20
CA PHE A 200 -10.85 -1.76 -3.34
C PHE A 200 -10.60 -0.86 -4.55
N LEU A 201 -11.55 0.02 -4.87
CA LEU A 201 -11.39 1.02 -5.92
C LEU A 201 -10.23 1.97 -5.61
N LEU A 202 -10.15 2.47 -4.38
CA LEU A 202 -9.07 3.34 -3.94
C LEU A 202 -7.71 2.65 -4.04
N HIS A 203 -7.62 1.39 -3.61
CA HIS A 203 -6.39 0.60 -3.72
C HIS A 203 -5.94 0.48 -5.18
N GLY A 204 -6.82 0.11 -6.10
CA GLY A 204 -6.48 0.06 -7.54
C GLY A 204 -6.10 1.44 -8.11
N TYR A 205 -6.86 2.48 -7.78
CA TYR A 205 -6.58 3.84 -8.25
C TYR A 205 -5.25 4.38 -7.74
N TYR A 206 -4.87 4.13 -6.48
CA TYR A 206 -3.59 4.62 -5.97
C TYR A 206 -2.38 3.84 -6.51
N ASN A 207 -2.58 2.58 -6.89
CA ASN A 207 -1.52 1.76 -7.48
C ASN A 207 -1.25 2.10 -8.95
N TYR A 208 -2.30 2.41 -9.72
CA TYR A 208 -2.18 2.60 -11.18
C TYR A 208 -2.61 3.98 -11.66
N HIS A 209 -3.05 4.87 -10.77
CA HIS A 209 -3.40 6.29 -10.99
C HIS A 209 -4.51 6.60 -12.00
N HIS A 210 -5.27 5.60 -12.42
CA HIS A 210 -6.42 5.76 -13.30
C HIS A 210 -7.54 4.79 -12.92
N LEU A 211 -8.75 5.09 -13.36
CA LEU A 211 -9.87 4.17 -13.39
C LEU A 211 -10.36 4.09 -14.82
N LEU A 212 -11.09 3.03 -15.13
CA LEU A 212 -11.64 2.84 -16.46
C LEU A 212 -13.17 2.88 -16.41
N LEU A 213 -13.76 3.67 -17.28
CA LEU A 213 -15.18 3.64 -17.55
C LEU A 213 -15.38 2.99 -18.92
N ILE A 214 -16.09 1.88 -18.94
CA ILE A 214 -16.40 1.12 -20.14
C ILE A 214 -17.90 1.34 -20.43
N GLU A 215 -18.21 1.89 -21.58
CA GLU A 215 -19.57 2.07 -22.06
C GLU A 215 -19.88 0.99 -23.10
N GLU A 216 -20.87 0.15 -22.78
CA GLU A 216 -21.39 -0.94 -23.62
C GLU A 216 -22.87 -0.65 -23.93
N GLY A 217 -23.12 0.12 -24.98
CA GLY A 217 -24.49 0.51 -25.35
C GLY A 217 -25.13 1.40 -24.28
N ASP A 218 -26.14 0.88 -23.59
CA ASP A 218 -26.82 1.56 -22.47
C ASP A 218 -26.21 1.21 -21.10
N ASP A 219 -25.34 0.21 -21.03
CA ASP A 219 -24.68 -0.22 -19.79
C ASP A 219 -23.37 0.57 -19.57
N CYS A 220 -23.17 1.01 -18.34
CA CYS A 220 -21.94 1.66 -17.90
C CYS A 220 -21.22 0.77 -16.87
N ILE A 221 -19.93 0.54 -17.08
CA ILE A 221 -19.14 -0.38 -16.27
C ILE A 221 -17.91 0.36 -15.76
N LEU A 222 -17.71 0.31 -14.44
CA LEU A 222 -16.54 0.85 -13.77
C LEU A 222 -15.50 -0.25 -13.57
N GLY A 223 -14.33 -0.03 -14.14
CA GLY A 223 -13.14 -0.88 -14.05
C GLY A 223 -12.11 -0.30 -13.09
N VAL A 224 -11.73 -1.09 -12.09
CA VAL A 224 -10.62 -0.79 -11.17
C VAL A 224 -9.39 -1.56 -11.65
N PRO A 225 -8.27 -0.88 -11.96
CA PRO A 225 -7.07 -1.54 -12.45
C PRO A 225 -6.47 -2.43 -11.37
N GLY A 226 -6.00 -3.61 -11.78
CA GLY A 226 -5.60 -4.67 -10.86
C GLY A 226 -4.95 -5.85 -11.55
N ILE A 227 -4.38 -6.75 -10.76
CA ILE A 227 -3.83 -8.02 -11.25
C ILE A 227 -4.82 -9.16 -11.00
N TYR A 228 -4.84 -10.14 -11.90
CA TYR A 228 -5.65 -11.33 -11.75
C TYR A 228 -5.00 -12.32 -10.79
N HIS A 229 -5.17 -12.07 -9.49
CA HIS A 229 -4.67 -12.93 -8.42
C HIS A 229 -5.81 -13.39 -7.50
N ARG A 230 -5.72 -14.60 -6.94
CA ARG A 230 -6.78 -15.22 -6.11
C ARG A 230 -7.24 -14.33 -4.94
N ARG A 231 -6.31 -13.64 -4.28
CA ARG A 231 -6.63 -12.71 -3.18
C ARG A 231 -7.34 -11.46 -3.66
N GLU A 232 -6.90 -10.92 -4.79
CA GLU A 232 -7.49 -9.71 -5.35
C GLU A 232 -8.90 -9.97 -5.86
N ARG A 233 -9.10 -11.14 -6.49
CA ARG A 233 -10.43 -11.65 -6.85
C ARG A 233 -11.37 -11.72 -5.65
N GLN A 234 -10.92 -12.30 -4.54
CA GLN A 234 -11.76 -12.40 -3.33
C GLN A 234 -12.14 -11.03 -2.78
N ALA A 235 -11.20 -10.07 -2.77
CA ALA A 235 -11.50 -8.70 -2.37
C ALA A 235 -12.48 -8.04 -3.36
N ALA A 236 -12.23 -8.14 -4.66
CA ALA A 236 -13.07 -7.62 -5.73
C ALA A 236 -14.52 -8.13 -5.57
N GLU A 237 -14.70 -9.44 -5.39
CA GLU A 237 -16.00 -10.08 -5.18
C GLU A 237 -16.72 -9.51 -3.94
N CYS A 238 -16.02 -9.35 -2.80
CA CYS A 238 -16.59 -8.74 -1.59
C CYS A 238 -17.05 -7.29 -1.80
N PHE A 239 -16.38 -6.55 -2.68
CA PHE A 239 -16.71 -5.16 -3.00
C PHE A 239 -17.62 -5.02 -4.24
N GLY A 240 -18.12 -6.14 -4.78
CA GLY A 240 -19.08 -6.17 -5.89
C GLY A 240 -18.47 -5.99 -7.28
N PHE A 241 -17.15 -6.18 -7.43
CA PHE A 241 -16.46 -6.23 -8.71
C PHE A 241 -16.28 -7.71 -9.12
N LEU A 242 -17.30 -8.25 -9.80
CA LEU A 242 -17.42 -9.70 -10.06
C LEU A 242 -16.70 -10.15 -11.34
N GLU A 243 -16.49 -9.22 -12.27
CA GLU A 243 -15.92 -9.50 -13.58
C GLU A 243 -14.49 -8.99 -13.67
N PHE A 244 -13.64 -9.68 -14.44
CA PHE A 244 -12.28 -9.21 -14.75
C PHE A 244 -12.09 -9.14 -16.26
N ARG A 245 -11.65 -7.98 -16.75
CA ARG A 245 -11.36 -7.75 -18.18
C ARG A 245 -9.90 -7.41 -18.36
N GLU A 246 -9.20 -8.18 -19.18
CA GLU A 246 -7.77 -7.96 -19.44
C GLU A 246 -7.56 -6.65 -20.21
N ALA A 247 -6.46 -5.95 -19.88
CA ALA A 247 -6.14 -4.68 -20.53
C ALA A 247 -5.86 -4.85 -22.04
N GLU A 248 -5.34 -6.01 -22.46
CA GLU A 248 -5.05 -6.35 -23.86
C GLU A 248 -6.30 -6.40 -24.74
N GLY A 249 -7.46 -6.73 -24.15
CA GLY A 249 -8.74 -6.81 -24.86
C GLY A 249 -9.50 -5.48 -24.97
N LEU A 250 -9.00 -4.42 -24.32
CA LEU A 250 -9.70 -3.13 -24.24
C LEU A 250 -9.00 -2.07 -25.11
N PRO A 251 -9.75 -1.19 -25.80
CA PRO A 251 -9.20 -0.11 -26.61
C PRO A 251 -8.65 1.04 -25.74
N VAL A 252 -7.66 0.76 -24.89
CA VAL A 252 -7.08 1.70 -23.92
C VAL A 252 -5.56 1.75 -24.07
N THR A 253 -5.01 2.96 -24.18
CA THR A 253 -3.55 3.16 -24.17
C THR A 253 -3.06 3.38 -22.75
N LEU A 254 -2.21 2.49 -22.24
CA LEU A 254 -1.63 2.54 -20.90
C LEU A 254 -0.14 2.87 -20.97
N SER A 255 0.32 3.75 -20.09
CA SER A 255 1.76 3.98 -19.86
C SER A 255 2.36 2.87 -18.98
N GLU A 256 3.69 2.78 -18.95
CA GLU A 256 4.43 1.79 -18.13
C GLU A 256 4.10 1.90 -16.63
N GLN A 257 3.68 3.08 -16.16
CA GLN A 257 3.29 3.34 -14.77
C GLN A 257 1.83 2.96 -14.46
N GLU A 258 1.01 2.79 -15.50
CA GLU A 258 -0.43 2.49 -15.40
C GLU A 258 -0.72 1.00 -15.66
N ARG A 259 0.29 0.16 -15.82
CA ARG A 259 0.14 -1.26 -16.13
C ARG A 259 1.14 -2.09 -15.35
N ASN A 260 0.83 -3.37 -15.21
CA ASN A 260 1.77 -4.34 -14.66
C ASN A 260 2.15 -5.33 -15.77
N ASP A 261 3.40 -5.27 -16.24
CA ASP A 261 3.91 -6.11 -17.33
C ASP A 261 4.38 -7.50 -16.85
N TYR A 262 4.37 -7.75 -15.53
CA TYR A 262 4.85 -8.99 -14.94
C TYR A 262 3.74 -10.02 -14.66
N GLU A 263 2.51 -9.57 -14.48
CA GLU A 263 1.35 -10.39 -14.13
C GLU A 263 0.18 -10.13 -15.08
N ARG A 264 -0.87 -10.95 -15.02
CA ARG A 264 -2.10 -10.72 -15.81
C ARG A 264 -2.80 -9.46 -15.32
N PHE A 265 -2.56 -8.35 -16.01
CA PHE A 265 -3.09 -7.04 -15.69
C PHE A 265 -4.40 -6.76 -16.44
N GLY A 266 -5.34 -6.12 -15.74
CA GLY A 266 -6.64 -5.79 -16.28
C GLY A 266 -7.46 -4.96 -15.32
N TYR A 267 -8.78 -5.04 -15.48
CA TYR A 267 -9.74 -4.25 -14.74
C TYR A 267 -10.77 -5.14 -14.10
N TRP A 268 -10.94 -4.97 -12.79
CA TRP A 268 -12.04 -5.53 -12.04
C TRP A 268 -13.27 -4.66 -12.24
N CYS A 269 -14.30 -5.24 -12.82
CA CYS A 269 -15.45 -4.55 -13.38
C CYS A 269 -16.69 -4.67 -12.49
N ARG A 270 -17.41 -3.56 -12.36
CA ARG A 270 -18.71 -3.47 -11.71
C ARG A 270 -19.66 -2.61 -12.54
N LYS A 271 -20.89 -3.06 -12.73
CA LYS A 271 -21.94 -2.26 -13.39
C LYS A 271 -22.32 -1.06 -12.52
N VAL A 272 -22.40 0.11 -13.14
CA VAL A 272 -22.73 1.38 -12.48
C VAL A 272 -23.78 2.13 -13.30
N GLU A 273 -24.60 2.94 -12.62
CA GLU A 273 -25.58 3.79 -13.28
C GLU A 273 -24.95 5.13 -13.69
N LYS A 274 -25.18 5.57 -14.93
CA LYS A 274 -24.72 6.86 -15.43
C LYS A 274 -25.58 7.99 -14.84
N GLY A 275 -24.95 9.09 -14.43
CA GLY A 275 -25.68 10.27 -13.97
C GLY A 275 -26.48 10.90 -15.12
N GLN A 276 -27.75 11.24 -14.86
CA GLN A 276 -28.58 12.06 -15.76
C GLN A 276 -28.23 13.54 -15.67
#